data_AF-A0A429Y765-F1
#
_entry.id   AF-A0A429Y765-F1
#
_cell.length_a   1.000
_cell.length_b   1.000
_cell.length_c   1.000
_cell.angle_alpha   90.00
_cell.angle_beta   90.00
_cell.angle_gamma   90.00
#
_symmetry.space_group_name_H-M   'P 1'
#
loop_
_entity.id
_entity.type
_entity.pdbx_description
1 polymer ?
#
loop_
_entity_poly.entity_id
_entity_poly.type
_entity_poly.pdbx_seq_one_letter_code
_entity_poly.pdbx_strand_id
1 'polypeptide(L)'
;MVQETLEKSDRHLLTNEAKIGEEDLPVLLSEQVTKLNQLDSSIKKAIEAAEFANKSARTAKDQSAGFGKKKVAIEQLQSASYDLAKAVQSGTVAQKVSFEFQTKLAEISKYLFGLGVSNIASNRFVVRELELKLKGASEEELSELAQQEIVTVVKQLKEQEDLLIKLENLSKNIGEQDRILQRQSQFNQDVDSRFDELVKAELWNDEQWKRQAEVSEEFEEQLKAHAVIDKNLDNKYENQAKIIKLHREKLNKHTELHKHQNELIKAHEVIYKRHDEILKMHEKINEKHSETLNECAKMVENLESQLKVQSKHSQEQMDILFGNVNKHDESLNSLNEIDSRMNGEIKSNQETIEVQAQEIQKLTDEVNNLKKQLDTKASLKMSKVNFSIVILTFILSIVHFFI
;
A
#
# COMPACT_ATOMS: atom_id res chain seq x y z
N MET A 1 -7.79 -64.42 -22.57
CA MET A 1 -7.01 -65.33 -23.43
C MET A 1 -6.28 -66.45 -22.67
N VAL A 2 -5.86 -66.25 -21.41
CA VAL A 2 -5.17 -67.30 -20.61
C VAL A 2 -6.16 -68.19 -19.83
N GLN A 3 -7.35 -67.70 -19.48
CA GLN A 3 -8.41 -68.51 -18.83
C GLN A 3 -9.05 -69.56 -19.76
N GLU A 4 -9.06 -69.32 -21.06
CA GLU A 4 -9.71 -70.20 -22.04
C GLU A 4 -8.81 -71.38 -22.47
N THR A 5 -7.52 -71.33 -22.12
CA THR A 5 -6.53 -72.37 -22.42
C THR A 5 -6.32 -73.35 -21.25
N LEU A 6 -6.69 -72.98 -20.03
CA LEU A 6 -6.60 -73.86 -18.85
C LEU A 6 -7.84 -74.76 -18.67
N GLU A 7 -9.05 -74.30 -19.05
CA GLU A 7 -10.25 -75.15 -18.96
C GLU A 7 -10.30 -76.29 -20.00
N LYS A 8 -9.48 -76.23 -21.05
CA LYS A 8 -9.42 -77.26 -22.10
C LYS A 8 -8.35 -78.33 -21.86
N SER A 9 -7.40 -78.13 -20.95
CA SER A 9 -6.28 -79.06 -20.76
C SER A 9 -6.58 -80.19 -19.75
N ASP A 10 -7.49 -79.98 -18.79
CA ASP A 10 -7.73 -80.94 -17.71
C ASP A 10 -8.81 -81.99 -18.01
N ARG A 11 -9.47 -81.91 -19.17
CA ARG A 11 -10.55 -82.85 -19.54
C ARG A 11 -10.15 -84.01 -20.43
N HIS A 12 -8.89 -84.11 -20.84
CA HIS A 12 -8.53 -84.99 -21.96
C HIS A 12 -7.76 -86.27 -21.63
N LEU A 13 -7.53 -86.59 -20.35
CA LEU A 13 -6.70 -87.76 -20.01
C LEU A 13 -7.44 -89.03 -19.56
N LEU A 14 -8.76 -89.07 -19.40
CA LEU A 14 -9.45 -90.31 -19.02
C LEU A 14 -10.93 -90.38 -19.44
N THR A 15 -11.32 -90.27 -20.71
CA THR A 15 -12.70 -90.67 -21.10
C THR A 15 -12.81 -91.08 -22.56
N ASN A 16 -12.86 -92.39 -22.79
CA ASN A 16 -13.64 -93.00 -23.86
C ASN A 16 -14.42 -94.21 -23.29
N GLU A 17 -14.94 -94.05 -22.08
CA GLU A 17 -15.87 -95.00 -21.46
C GLU A 17 -17.16 -94.22 -21.17
N ALA A 18 -18.29 -94.77 -21.62
CA ALA A 18 -19.61 -94.19 -21.36
C ALA A 18 -19.73 -93.86 -19.86
N LYS A 19 -20.29 -92.69 -19.52
CA LYS A 19 -20.65 -92.37 -18.13
C LYS A 19 -21.69 -93.40 -17.67
N ILE A 20 -21.23 -94.44 -16.99
CA ILE A 20 -22.08 -95.44 -16.35
C ILE A 20 -22.71 -94.76 -15.12
N GLY A 21 -24.03 -94.77 -15.02
CA GLY A 21 -24.76 -94.25 -13.86
C GLY A 21 -24.52 -95.13 -12.64
N GLU A 22 -24.56 -94.53 -11.45
CA GLU A 22 -24.39 -95.27 -10.19
C GLU A 22 -25.53 -96.29 -9.99
N GLU A 23 -26.69 -96.03 -10.58
CA GLU A 23 -27.86 -96.89 -10.66
C GLU A 23 -27.66 -98.18 -11.47
N ASP A 24 -26.79 -98.16 -12.49
CA ASP A 24 -26.52 -99.30 -13.36
C ASP A 24 -25.40 -100.19 -12.81
N LEU A 25 -24.64 -99.66 -11.85
CA LEU A 25 -23.48 -100.29 -11.24
C LEU A 25 -23.79 -101.68 -10.66
N PRO A 26 -24.89 -101.91 -9.90
CA PRO A 26 -25.21 -103.23 -9.36
C PRO A 26 -25.44 -104.29 -10.44
N VAL A 27 -26.13 -103.90 -11.53
CA VAL A 27 -26.45 -104.80 -12.64
C VAL A 27 -25.17 -105.17 -13.39
N LEU A 28 -24.35 -104.19 -13.74
CA LEU A 28 -23.10 -104.39 -14.46
C LEU A 28 -22.09 -105.20 -13.64
N LEU A 29 -21.98 -104.94 -12.33
CA LEU A 29 -21.16 -105.76 -11.42
C LEU A 29 -21.64 -107.20 -11.38
N SER A 30 -22.95 -107.41 -11.19
CA SER A 30 -23.54 -108.75 -11.15
C SER A 30 -23.31 -109.51 -12.46
N GLU A 31 -23.42 -108.85 -13.61
CA GLU A 31 -23.14 -109.43 -14.92
C GLU A 31 -21.69 -109.89 -15.04
N GLN A 32 -20.73 -109.07 -14.62
CA GLN A 32 -19.30 -109.42 -14.70
C GLN A 32 -18.93 -110.53 -13.71
N VAL A 33 -19.50 -110.51 -12.51
CA VAL A 33 -19.37 -111.62 -11.55
C VAL A 33 -19.98 -112.91 -12.12
N THR A 34 -21.12 -112.82 -12.80
CA THR A 34 -21.73 -113.97 -13.46
C THR A 34 -20.85 -114.51 -14.59
N LYS A 35 -20.22 -113.63 -15.38
CA LYS A 35 -19.22 -114.02 -16.40
C LYS A 35 -18.00 -114.69 -15.78
N LEU A 36 -17.54 -114.23 -14.61
CA LEU A 36 -16.47 -114.91 -13.86
C LEU A 36 -16.88 -116.33 -13.44
N ASN A 37 -18.08 -116.51 -12.91
CA ASN A 37 -18.59 -117.83 -12.53
C ASN A 37 -18.75 -118.77 -13.75
N GLN A 38 -19.19 -118.24 -14.89
CA GLN A 38 -19.27 -119.01 -16.15
C GLN A 38 -17.89 -119.38 -16.69
N LEU A 39 -16.93 -118.47 -16.56
CA LEU A 39 -15.52 -118.71 -16.89
C LEU A 39 -14.97 -119.84 -16.02
N ASP A 40 -15.26 -119.83 -14.72
CA ASP A 40 -14.86 -120.86 -13.75
C ASP A 40 -15.43 -122.25 -14.08
N SER A 41 -16.71 -122.34 -14.41
CA SER A 41 -17.32 -123.61 -14.84
C SER A 41 -16.66 -124.17 -16.11
N SER A 42 -16.26 -123.27 -17.02
CA SER A 42 -15.54 -123.65 -18.23
C SER A 42 -14.12 -124.12 -17.92
N ILE A 43 -13.45 -123.51 -16.92
CA ILE A 43 -12.13 -123.92 -16.41
C ILE A 43 -12.19 -125.33 -15.83
N LYS A 44 -13.13 -125.63 -14.94
CA LYS A 44 -13.27 -126.96 -14.33
C LYS A 44 -13.41 -128.05 -15.39
N LYS A 45 -14.29 -127.85 -16.37
CA LYS A 45 -14.47 -128.78 -17.51
C LYS A 45 -13.22 -128.96 -18.35
N ALA A 46 -12.46 -127.88 -18.56
CA ALA A 46 -11.21 -127.93 -19.32
C ALA A 46 -10.10 -128.69 -18.58
N ILE A 47 -9.98 -128.48 -17.28
CA ILE A 47 -9.05 -129.20 -16.40
C ILE A 47 -9.42 -130.69 -16.39
N GLU A 48 -10.69 -131.03 -16.16
CA GLU A 48 -11.18 -132.42 -16.18
C GLU A 48 -10.90 -133.10 -17.53
N ALA A 49 -11.13 -132.41 -18.65
CA ALA A 49 -10.84 -132.95 -19.98
C ALA A 49 -9.33 -133.16 -20.21
N ALA A 50 -8.49 -132.23 -19.73
CA ALA A 50 -7.04 -132.34 -19.81
C ALA A 50 -6.50 -133.48 -18.91
N GLU A 51 -7.04 -133.63 -17.70
CA GLU A 51 -6.73 -134.72 -16.78
C GLU A 51 -7.16 -136.08 -17.34
N PHE A 52 -8.36 -136.17 -17.93
CA PHE A 52 -8.84 -137.38 -18.59
C PHE A 52 -7.95 -137.78 -19.77
N ALA A 53 -7.51 -136.82 -20.57
CA ALA A 53 -6.57 -137.05 -21.65
C ALA A 53 -5.19 -137.53 -21.14
N ASN A 54 -4.68 -136.91 -20.08
CA ASN A 54 -3.43 -137.31 -19.43
C ASN A 54 -3.54 -138.73 -18.85
N LYS A 55 -4.65 -139.06 -18.18
CA LYS A 55 -4.92 -140.40 -17.65
C LYS A 55 -5.05 -141.44 -18.76
N SER A 56 -5.70 -141.10 -19.87
CA SER A 56 -5.80 -141.95 -21.05
C SER A 56 -4.42 -142.23 -21.67
N ALA A 57 -3.58 -141.20 -21.82
CA ALA A 57 -2.21 -141.34 -22.33
C ALA A 57 -1.33 -142.18 -21.39
N ARG A 58 -1.46 -142.02 -20.06
CA ARG A 58 -0.79 -142.87 -19.07
C ARG A 58 -1.24 -144.32 -19.11
N THR A 59 -2.55 -144.55 -19.24
CA THR A 59 -3.12 -145.91 -19.32
C THR A 59 -2.64 -146.64 -20.57
N ALA A 60 -2.49 -145.92 -21.69
CA ALA A 60 -2.00 -146.49 -22.94
C ALA A 60 -0.49 -146.83 -22.90
N LYS A 61 0.31 -146.02 -22.19
CA LYS A 61 1.71 -146.32 -21.86
C LYS A 61 1.87 -147.67 -21.12
N ASP A 62 0.90 -148.05 -20.29
CA ASP A 62 1.00 -149.21 -19.38
C ASP A 62 0.60 -150.56 -20.03
N GLN A 63 0.01 -150.59 -21.24
CA GLN A 63 -0.52 -151.81 -21.89
C GLN A 63 0.43 -152.47 -22.92
N SER A 64 1.72 -152.16 -22.87
CA SER A 64 2.67 -152.47 -23.95
C SER A 64 3.89 -153.27 -23.51
N ALA A 65 3.78 -154.58 -23.25
CA ALA A 65 4.95 -155.47 -23.18
C ALA A 65 4.64 -156.98 -23.30
N GLY A 66 5.28 -157.67 -24.26
CA GLY A 66 5.35 -159.15 -24.29
C GLY A 66 6.09 -159.72 -25.51
N PHE A 67 7.11 -160.55 -25.28
CA PHE A 67 8.15 -161.01 -26.23
C PHE A 67 7.65 -162.09 -27.24
N GLY A 68 8.17 -162.06 -28.48
CA GLY A 68 7.81 -162.97 -29.58
C GLY A 68 7.03 -162.32 -30.75
N LYS A 69 6.80 -161.01 -30.68
CA LYS A 69 5.84 -160.33 -31.56
C LYS A 69 6.44 -159.09 -32.25
N LYS A 70 7.33 -159.26 -33.25
CA LYS A 70 7.87 -158.13 -34.06
C LYS A 70 6.75 -157.24 -34.64
N LYS A 71 5.63 -157.85 -35.04
CA LYS A 71 4.41 -157.14 -35.45
C LYS A 71 3.83 -156.29 -34.31
N VAL A 72 3.77 -156.83 -33.09
CA VAL A 72 3.32 -156.07 -31.92
C VAL A 72 4.33 -155.00 -31.52
N ALA A 73 5.64 -155.17 -31.68
CA ALA A 73 6.58 -154.08 -31.43
C ALA A 73 6.34 -152.87 -32.37
N ILE A 74 5.97 -153.11 -33.63
CA ILE A 74 5.57 -152.06 -34.59
C ILE A 74 4.21 -151.46 -34.20
N GLU A 75 3.21 -152.29 -33.88
CA GLU A 75 1.89 -151.84 -33.42
C GLU A 75 1.99 -151.05 -32.10
N GLN A 76 2.93 -151.39 -31.23
CA GLN A 76 3.17 -150.72 -29.96
C GLN A 76 3.94 -149.40 -30.12
N LEU A 77 4.90 -149.32 -31.04
CA LEU A 77 5.52 -148.03 -31.41
C LEU A 77 4.50 -147.10 -32.08
N GLN A 78 3.59 -147.65 -32.89
CA GLN A 78 2.48 -146.91 -33.47
C GLN A 78 1.47 -146.48 -32.40
N SER A 79 1.17 -147.33 -31.41
CA SER A 79 0.36 -146.98 -30.25
C SER A 79 1.02 -145.87 -29.44
N ALA A 80 2.29 -146.01 -29.06
CA ALA A 80 3.01 -145.00 -28.31
C ALA A 80 3.12 -143.66 -29.07
N SER A 81 3.29 -143.70 -30.40
CA SER A 81 3.29 -142.50 -31.25
C SER A 81 1.89 -141.87 -31.32
N TYR A 82 0.84 -142.68 -31.38
CA TYR A 82 -0.55 -142.24 -31.34
C TYR A 82 -0.90 -141.62 -29.97
N ASP A 83 -0.46 -142.23 -28.88
CA ASP A 83 -0.68 -141.76 -27.51
C ASP A 83 0.11 -140.49 -27.21
N LEU A 84 1.34 -140.36 -27.71
CA LEU A 84 2.12 -139.13 -27.64
C LEU A 84 1.46 -138.03 -28.46
N ALA A 85 1.01 -138.33 -29.69
CA ALA A 85 0.30 -137.36 -30.52
C ALA A 85 -1.00 -136.90 -29.83
N LYS A 86 -1.74 -137.82 -29.19
CA LYS A 86 -2.93 -137.52 -28.40
C LYS A 86 -2.60 -136.69 -27.17
N ALA A 87 -1.52 -136.99 -26.45
CA ALA A 87 -1.07 -136.23 -25.28
C ALA A 87 -0.61 -134.81 -25.66
N VAL A 88 0.14 -134.66 -26.75
CA VAL A 88 0.57 -133.36 -27.29
C VAL A 88 -0.65 -132.56 -27.78
N GLN A 89 -1.59 -133.19 -28.48
CA GLN A 89 -2.83 -132.56 -28.89
C GLN A 89 -3.63 -132.08 -27.68
N SER A 90 -3.78 -132.90 -26.65
CA SER A 90 -4.47 -132.53 -25.41
C SER A 90 -3.75 -131.45 -24.61
N GLY A 91 -2.41 -131.48 -24.57
CA GLY A 91 -1.59 -130.43 -23.96
C GLY A 91 -1.77 -129.08 -24.67
N THR A 92 -1.73 -129.07 -26.00
CA THR A 92 -1.97 -127.86 -26.82
C THR A 92 -3.39 -127.33 -26.65
N VAL A 93 -4.39 -128.21 -26.57
CA VAL A 93 -5.79 -127.81 -26.29
C VAL A 93 -5.90 -127.19 -24.90
N ALA A 94 -5.29 -127.79 -23.87
CA ALA A 94 -5.27 -127.25 -22.52
C ALA A 94 -4.56 -125.87 -22.44
N GLN A 95 -3.45 -125.69 -23.16
CA GLN A 95 -2.74 -124.41 -23.25
C GLN A 95 -3.58 -123.33 -23.94
N LYS A 96 -4.20 -123.64 -25.07
CA LYS A 96 -5.08 -122.71 -25.79
C LYS A 96 -6.21 -122.25 -24.88
N VAL A 97 -6.86 -123.20 -24.20
CA VAL A 97 -7.96 -122.94 -23.29
C VAL A 97 -7.49 -122.08 -22.09
N SER A 98 -6.30 -122.34 -21.55
CA SER A 98 -5.71 -121.52 -20.48
C SER A 98 -5.44 -120.06 -20.92
N PHE A 99 -4.95 -119.85 -22.15
CA PHE A 99 -4.71 -118.50 -22.68
C PHE A 99 -6.02 -117.73 -22.89
N GLU A 100 -7.04 -118.39 -23.44
CA GLU A 100 -8.38 -117.81 -23.59
C GLU A 100 -8.98 -117.42 -22.23
N PHE A 101 -8.73 -118.21 -21.19
CA PHE A 101 -9.15 -117.90 -19.82
C PHE A 101 -8.44 -116.68 -19.24
N GLN A 102 -7.11 -116.63 -19.31
CA GLN A 102 -6.33 -115.49 -18.84
C GLN A 102 -6.75 -114.19 -19.53
N THR A 103 -7.01 -114.26 -20.83
CA THR A 103 -7.48 -113.11 -21.63
C THR A 103 -8.84 -112.60 -21.10
N LYS A 104 -9.81 -113.51 -20.94
CA LYS A 104 -11.15 -113.14 -20.45
C LYS A 104 -11.13 -112.64 -19.01
N LEU A 105 -10.31 -113.25 -18.15
CA LEU A 105 -10.15 -112.82 -16.76
C LEU A 105 -9.55 -111.41 -16.66
N ALA A 106 -8.56 -111.10 -17.51
CA ALA A 106 -7.99 -109.77 -17.59
C ALA A 106 -8.99 -108.73 -18.11
N GLU A 107 -9.80 -109.07 -19.11
CA GLU A 107 -10.87 -108.19 -19.62
C GLU A 107 -11.91 -107.87 -18.54
N ILE A 108 -12.35 -108.88 -17.78
CA ILE A 108 -13.29 -108.69 -16.68
C ILE A 108 -12.67 -107.85 -15.57
N SER A 109 -11.41 -108.13 -15.19
CA SER A 109 -10.69 -107.38 -14.15
C SER A 109 -10.50 -105.91 -14.54
N LYS A 110 -10.14 -105.64 -15.79
CA LYS A 110 -10.04 -104.29 -16.35
C LYS A 110 -11.38 -103.56 -16.28
N TYR A 111 -12.47 -104.23 -16.63
CA TYR A 111 -13.81 -103.63 -16.58
C TYR A 111 -14.24 -103.32 -15.15
N LEU A 112 -14.05 -104.26 -14.21
CA LEU A 112 -14.35 -104.05 -12.79
C LEU A 112 -13.54 -102.90 -12.18
N PHE A 113 -12.26 -102.81 -12.53
CA PHE A 113 -11.41 -101.68 -12.15
C PHE A 113 -11.96 -100.37 -12.75
N GLY A 114 -12.29 -100.35 -14.05
CA GLY A 114 -12.89 -99.20 -14.74
C GLY A 114 -14.17 -98.69 -14.07
N LEU A 115 -15.07 -99.60 -13.66
CA LEU A 115 -16.28 -99.24 -12.91
C LEU A 115 -15.95 -98.52 -11.60
N GLY A 116 -14.95 -99.03 -10.86
CA GLY A 116 -14.60 -98.52 -9.54
C GLY A 116 -13.77 -97.23 -9.54
N VAL A 117 -13.06 -96.89 -10.61
CA VAL A 117 -12.25 -95.64 -10.65
C VAL A 117 -13.04 -94.38 -11.03
N SER A 118 -14.32 -94.52 -11.36
CA SER A 118 -15.17 -93.44 -11.90
C SER A 118 -15.44 -92.32 -10.89
N ASN A 119 -15.72 -92.65 -9.63
CA ASN A 119 -15.85 -91.71 -8.51
C ASN A 119 -15.76 -92.47 -7.17
N ILE A 120 -15.65 -91.75 -6.05
CA ILE A 120 -15.48 -92.34 -4.71
C ILE A 120 -16.64 -93.27 -4.33
N ALA A 121 -17.88 -92.91 -4.67
CA ALA A 121 -19.05 -93.69 -4.31
C ALA A 121 -19.11 -95.01 -5.09
N SER A 122 -18.88 -94.95 -6.41
CA SER A 122 -18.76 -96.13 -7.27
C SER A 122 -17.59 -97.03 -6.87
N ASN A 123 -16.45 -96.46 -6.48
CA ASN A 123 -15.32 -97.22 -5.94
C ASN A 123 -15.73 -98.04 -4.71
N ARG A 124 -16.30 -97.38 -3.70
CA ARG A 124 -16.76 -98.02 -2.46
C ARG A 124 -17.77 -99.12 -2.72
N PHE A 125 -18.70 -98.90 -3.65
CA PHE A 125 -19.71 -99.88 -4.02
C PHE A 125 -19.06 -101.12 -4.66
N VAL A 126 -18.20 -100.91 -5.67
CA VAL A 126 -17.49 -102.01 -6.35
C VAL A 126 -16.61 -102.79 -5.37
N VAL A 127 -15.81 -102.10 -4.55
CA VAL A 127 -14.95 -102.73 -3.52
C VAL A 127 -15.78 -103.58 -2.58
N ARG A 128 -16.89 -103.05 -2.05
CA ARG A 128 -17.78 -103.77 -1.13
C ARG A 128 -18.39 -105.01 -1.77
N GLU A 129 -18.90 -104.91 -2.99
CA GLU A 129 -19.51 -106.03 -3.70
C GLU A 129 -18.48 -107.14 -3.99
N LEU A 130 -17.28 -106.76 -4.44
CA LEU A 130 -16.19 -107.72 -4.68
C LEU A 130 -15.75 -108.41 -3.38
N GLU A 131 -15.62 -107.67 -2.26
CA GLU A 131 -15.31 -108.25 -0.95
C GLU A 131 -16.41 -109.18 -0.43
N LEU A 132 -17.68 -108.85 -0.64
CA LEU A 132 -18.80 -109.72 -0.27
C LEU A 132 -18.79 -111.03 -1.07
N LYS A 133 -18.47 -110.96 -2.37
CA LYS A 133 -18.33 -112.15 -3.22
C LYS A 133 -17.14 -113.02 -2.81
N LEU A 134 -16.00 -112.42 -2.47
CA LEU A 134 -14.86 -113.16 -1.92
C LEU A 134 -15.18 -113.84 -0.59
N LYS A 135 -15.99 -113.22 0.27
CA LYS A 135 -16.43 -113.81 1.56
C LYS A 135 -17.53 -114.86 1.42
N GLY A 136 -18.40 -114.71 0.41
CA GLY A 136 -19.54 -115.59 0.15
C GLY A 136 -19.22 -116.80 -0.73
N ALA A 137 -18.08 -116.80 -1.41
CA ALA A 137 -17.55 -117.96 -2.10
C ALA A 137 -17.05 -118.97 -1.07
N SER A 138 -17.93 -119.83 -0.55
CA SER A 138 -17.51 -121.14 -0.05
C SER A 138 -16.70 -121.84 -1.16
N GLU A 139 -15.68 -122.61 -0.80
CA GLU A 139 -14.55 -123.14 -1.61
C GLU A 139 -14.84 -123.67 -3.05
N GLU A 140 -16.09 -123.73 -3.51
CA GLU A 140 -16.52 -124.37 -4.75
C GLU A 140 -16.93 -123.40 -5.89
N GLU A 141 -17.06 -122.07 -5.71
CA GLU A 141 -17.64 -121.20 -6.76
C GLU A 141 -16.65 -120.46 -7.69
N LEU A 142 -15.40 -120.21 -7.27
CA LEU A 142 -14.41 -119.45 -8.04
C LEU A 142 -13.01 -120.06 -7.94
N SER A 143 -12.30 -120.20 -9.06
CA SER A 143 -10.90 -120.64 -9.10
C SER A 143 -9.98 -119.74 -8.29
N GLU A 144 -8.92 -120.32 -7.73
CA GLU A 144 -7.88 -119.59 -6.98
C GLU A 144 -7.31 -118.41 -7.78
N LEU A 145 -7.13 -118.57 -9.09
CA LEU A 145 -6.65 -117.51 -9.98
C LEU A 145 -7.66 -116.34 -10.08
N ALA A 146 -8.95 -116.63 -10.23
CA ALA A 146 -9.98 -115.59 -10.26
C ALA A 146 -10.10 -114.87 -8.91
N GLN A 147 -9.97 -115.59 -7.80
CA GLN A 147 -9.96 -114.98 -6.46
C GLN A 147 -8.75 -114.04 -6.27
N GLN A 148 -7.55 -114.46 -6.69
CA GLN A 148 -6.35 -113.63 -6.63
C GLN A 148 -6.47 -112.36 -7.47
N GLU A 149 -7.04 -112.45 -8.68
CA GLU A 149 -7.28 -111.28 -9.52
C GLU A 149 -8.30 -110.32 -8.90
N ILE A 150 -9.41 -110.82 -8.33
CA ILE A 150 -10.37 -109.96 -7.62
C ILE A 150 -9.73 -109.28 -6.41
N VAL A 151 -8.91 -109.99 -5.63
CA VAL A 151 -8.15 -109.39 -4.50
C VAL A 151 -7.22 -108.29 -5.00
N THR A 152 -6.57 -108.50 -6.14
CA THR A 152 -5.69 -107.51 -6.76
C THR A 152 -6.46 -106.27 -7.21
N VAL A 153 -7.62 -106.45 -7.87
CA VAL A 153 -8.51 -105.35 -8.26
C VAL A 153 -9.00 -104.58 -7.04
N VAL A 154 -9.42 -105.26 -5.97
CA VAL A 154 -9.85 -104.62 -4.71
C VAL A 154 -8.72 -103.78 -4.10
N LYS A 155 -7.49 -104.31 -4.09
CA LYS A 155 -6.33 -103.56 -3.58
C LYS A 155 -6.08 -102.29 -4.39
N GLN A 156 -6.06 -102.40 -5.72
CA GLN A 156 -5.86 -101.27 -6.62
C GLN A 156 -6.98 -100.24 -6.49
N LEU A 157 -8.23 -100.67 -6.32
CA LEU A 157 -9.37 -99.76 -6.13
C LEU A 157 -9.27 -98.98 -4.82
N LYS A 158 -8.82 -99.60 -3.72
CA LYS A 158 -8.59 -98.89 -2.44
C LYS A 158 -7.47 -97.85 -2.54
N GLU A 159 -6.37 -98.20 -3.21
CA GLU A 159 -5.28 -97.25 -3.49
C GLU A 159 -5.79 -96.06 -4.34
N GLN A 160 -6.68 -96.32 -5.29
CA GLN A 160 -7.31 -95.27 -6.09
C GLN A 160 -8.31 -94.42 -5.28
N GLU A 161 -9.07 -95.00 -4.36
CA GLU A 161 -9.97 -94.26 -3.47
C GLU A 161 -9.18 -93.21 -2.65
N ASP A 162 -8.05 -93.59 -2.07
CA ASP A 162 -7.17 -92.68 -1.34
C ASP A 162 -6.70 -91.51 -2.20
N LEU A 163 -6.39 -91.75 -3.48
CA LEU A 163 -6.02 -90.70 -4.43
C LEU A 163 -7.21 -89.78 -4.75
N LEU A 164 -8.40 -90.34 -4.97
CA LEU A 164 -9.61 -89.57 -5.23
C LEU A 164 -9.97 -88.65 -4.04
N ILE A 165 -9.85 -89.14 -2.81
CA ILE A 165 -10.07 -88.35 -1.58
C ILE A 165 -9.06 -87.20 -1.50
N LYS A 166 -7.77 -87.46 -1.78
CA LYS A 166 -6.74 -86.42 -1.81
C LYS A 166 -7.04 -85.35 -2.86
N LEU A 167 -7.49 -85.75 -4.05
CA LEU A 167 -7.84 -84.84 -5.14
C LEU A 167 -9.06 -83.97 -4.79
N GLU A 168 -10.09 -84.54 -4.15
CA GLU A 168 -11.24 -83.77 -3.67
C GLU A 168 -10.84 -82.73 -2.62
N ASN A 169 -9.97 -83.11 -1.67
CA ASN A 169 -9.46 -82.18 -0.65
C ASN A 169 -8.62 -81.06 -1.26
N LEU A 170 -7.75 -81.39 -2.23
CA LEU A 170 -6.98 -80.39 -2.97
C LEU A 170 -7.90 -79.42 -3.73
N SER A 171 -8.93 -79.93 -4.40
CA SER A 171 -9.90 -79.10 -5.11
C SER A 171 -10.64 -78.14 -4.17
N LYS A 172 -11.07 -78.61 -2.99
CA LYS A 172 -11.66 -77.75 -1.94
C LYS A 172 -10.70 -76.66 -1.47
N ASN A 173 -9.44 -77.01 -1.22
CA ASN A 173 -8.42 -76.04 -0.79
C ASN A 173 -8.15 -74.98 -1.86
N ILE A 174 -8.05 -75.37 -3.14
CA ILE A 174 -7.89 -74.44 -4.26
C ILE A 174 -9.08 -73.49 -4.35
N GLY A 175 -10.31 -74.01 -4.22
CA GLY A 175 -11.51 -73.17 -4.23
C GLY A 175 -11.53 -72.14 -3.09
N GLU A 176 -11.06 -72.52 -1.91
CA GLU A 176 -10.94 -71.58 -0.78
C GLU A 176 -9.83 -70.55 -1.01
N GLN A 177 -8.68 -70.96 -1.54
CA GLN A 177 -7.60 -70.04 -1.91
C GLN A 177 -8.04 -69.04 -2.97
N ASP A 178 -8.81 -69.46 -3.98
CA ASP A 178 -9.35 -68.56 -5.00
C ASP A 178 -10.29 -67.51 -4.40
N ARG A 179 -11.16 -67.90 -3.45
CA ARG A 179 -12.01 -66.96 -2.70
C ARG A 179 -11.20 -65.96 -1.89
N ILE A 180 -10.12 -66.40 -1.25
CA ILE A 180 -9.22 -65.52 -0.49
C ILE A 180 -8.55 -64.53 -1.45
N LEU A 181 -8.04 -64.99 -2.59
CA LEU A 181 -7.41 -64.13 -3.60
C LEU A 181 -8.39 -63.10 -4.17
N GLN A 182 -9.64 -63.48 -4.44
CA GLN A 182 -10.68 -62.56 -4.89
C GLN A 182 -10.96 -61.47 -3.83
N ARG A 183 -11.10 -61.85 -2.56
CA ARG A 183 -11.30 -60.90 -1.46
C ARG A 183 -10.10 -59.95 -1.32
N GLN A 184 -8.89 -60.48 -1.42
CA GLN A 184 -7.67 -59.68 -1.33
C GLN A 184 -7.54 -58.71 -2.50
N SER A 185 -7.91 -59.13 -3.71
CA SER A 185 -7.96 -58.26 -4.90
C SER A 185 -8.94 -57.11 -4.71
N GLN A 186 -10.15 -57.38 -4.22
CA GLN A 186 -11.13 -56.34 -3.90
C GLN A 186 -10.65 -55.37 -2.82
N PHE A 187 -10.01 -55.90 -1.77
CA PHE A 187 -9.43 -55.08 -0.71
C PHE A 187 -8.33 -54.15 -1.26
N ASN A 188 -7.45 -54.66 -2.11
CA ASN A 188 -6.41 -53.83 -2.72
C ASN A 188 -7.00 -52.71 -3.59
N GLN A 189 -8.08 -52.99 -4.35
CA GLN A 189 -8.77 -51.96 -5.12
C GLN A 189 -9.39 -50.86 -4.23
N ASP A 190 -9.96 -51.22 -3.07
CA ASP A 190 -10.48 -50.24 -2.10
C ASP A 190 -9.35 -49.38 -1.51
N VAL A 191 -8.21 -50.00 -1.17
CA VAL A 191 -7.01 -49.30 -0.69
C VAL A 191 -6.49 -48.32 -1.74
N ASP A 192 -6.38 -48.72 -3.00
CA ASP A 192 -5.94 -47.86 -4.09
C ASP A 192 -6.88 -46.66 -4.26
N SER A 193 -8.20 -46.89 -4.23
CA SER A 193 -9.20 -45.82 -4.33
C SER A 193 -9.10 -44.82 -3.16
N ARG A 194 -8.91 -45.31 -1.93
CA ARG A 194 -8.70 -44.44 -0.76
C ARG A 194 -7.41 -43.65 -0.84
N PHE A 195 -6.36 -44.24 -1.38
CA PHE A 195 -5.09 -43.56 -1.57
C PHE A 195 -5.22 -42.41 -2.57
N ASP A 196 -5.93 -42.61 -3.68
CA ASP A 196 -6.22 -41.56 -4.67
C ASP A 196 -7.03 -40.40 -4.07
N GLU A 197 -8.00 -40.69 -3.19
CA GLU A 197 -8.77 -39.67 -2.46
C GLU A 197 -7.88 -38.86 -1.50
N LEU A 198 -6.98 -39.52 -0.77
CA LEU A 198 -6.04 -38.85 0.12
C LEU A 198 -5.09 -37.95 -0.65
N VAL A 199 -4.57 -38.39 -1.81
CA VAL A 199 -3.72 -37.56 -2.67
C VAL A 199 -4.45 -36.30 -3.13
N LYS A 200 -5.72 -36.42 -3.54
CA LYS A 200 -6.55 -35.26 -3.93
C LYS A 200 -6.79 -34.30 -2.77
N ALA A 201 -7.08 -34.83 -1.58
CA ALA A 201 -7.27 -34.02 -0.38
C ALA A 201 -5.99 -33.24 -0.01
N GLU A 202 -4.83 -33.89 -0.10
CA GLU A 202 -3.54 -33.25 0.18
C GLU A 202 -3.23 -32.13 -0.81
N LEU A 203 -3.46 -32.35 -2.11
CA LEU A 203 -3.30 -31.31 -3.13
C LEU A 203 -4.22 -30.11 -2.89
N TRP A 204 -5.48 -30.37 -2.53
CA TRP A 204 -6.44 -29.31 -2.21
C TRP A 204 -6.00 -28.51 -0.98
N ASN A 205 -5.52 -29.19 0.07
CA ASN A 205 -4.99 -28.54 1.27
C ASN A 205 -3.77 -27.67 0.94
N ASP A 206 -2.85 -28.14 0.10
CA ASP A 206 -1.66 -27.39 -0.31
C ASP A 206 -2.05 -26.10 -1.09
N GLU A 207 -3.08 -26.18 -1.93
CA GLU A 207 -3.65 -24.98 -2.59
C GLU A 207 -4.29 -24.01 -1.59
N GLN A 208 -5.00 -24.50 -0.58
CA GLN A 208 -5.58 -23.63 0.45
C GLN A 208 -4.51 -22.92 1.27
N TRP A 209 -3.42 -23.61 1.63
CA TRP A 209 -2.30 -23.01 2.35
C TRP A 209 -1.62 -21.90 1.54
N LYS A 210 -1.46 -22.09 0.22
CA LYS A 210 -0.93 -21.03 -0.67
C LYS A 210 -1.83 -19.81 -0.69
N ARG A 211 -3.14 -19.98 -0.86
CA ARG A 211 -4.10 -18.86 -0.81
C ARG A 211 -4.08 -18.15 0.53
N GLN A 212 -3.99 -18.88 1.63
CA GLN A 212 -3.93 -18.29 2.96
C GLN A 212 -2.63 -17.50 3.19
N ALA A 213 -1.51 -17.97 2.63
CA ALA A 213 -0.25 -17.25 2.65
C ALA A 213 -0.33 -15.95 1.84
N GLU A 214 -0.88 -15.98 0.62
CA GLU A 214 -1.11 -14.79 -0.22
C GLU A 214 -1.97 -13.74 0.50
N VAL A 215 -3.09 -14.15 1.09
CA VAL A 215 -3.97 -13.26 1.86
C VAL A 215 -3.23 -12.66 3.08
N SER A 216 -2.38 -13.45 3.73
CA SER A 216 -1.61 -12.97 4.88
C SER A 216 -0.56 -11.92 4.45
N GLU A 217 0.07 -12.10 3.29
CA GLU A 217 0.99 -11.13 2.69
C GLU A 217 0.27 -9.82 2.34
N GLU A 218 -0.91 -9.89 1.71
CA GLU A 218 -1.75 -8.71 1.43
C GLU A 218 -2.14 -7.96 2.71
N PHE A 219 -2.52 -8.67 3.78
CA PHE A 219 -2.81 -8.05 5.06
C PHE A 219 -1.58 -7.37 5.66
N GLU A 220 -0.39 -7.96 5.53
CA GLU A 220 0.85 -7.33 6.00
C GLU A 220 1.15 -6.03 5.24
N GLU A 221 0.94 -6.01 3.92
CA GLU A 221 1.07 -4.79 3.11
C GLU A 221 0.07 -3.71 3.53
N GLN A 222 -1.19 -4.07 3.79
CA GLN A 222 -2.21 -3.14 4.28
C GLN A 222 -1.81 -2.55 5.65
N LEU A 223 -1.29 -3.36 6.57
CA LEU A 223 -0.80 -2.88 7.86
C LEU A 223 0.35 -1.88 7.70
N LYS A 224 1.29 -2.14 6.77
CA LYS A 224 2.36 -1.19 6.45
C LYS A 224 1.80 0.13 5.90
N ALA A 225 0.81 0.07 5.02
CA ALA A 225 0.15 1.27 4.49
C ALA A 225 -0.57 2.07 5.58
N HIS A 226 -1.29 1.38 6.48
CA HIS A 226 -1.94 2.01 7.63
C HIS A 226 -0.94 2.70 8.55
N ALA A 227 0.19 2.06 8.85
CA ALA A 227 1.25 2.66 9.67
C ALA A 227 1.79 3.97 9.07
N VAL A 228 1.89 4.06 7.73
CA VAL A 228 2.28 5.31 7.03
C VAL A 228 1.20 6.38 7.16
N ILE A 229 -0.07 6.01 7.03
CA ILE A 229 -1.20 6.93 7.20
C ILE A 229 -1.22 7.50 8.62
N ASP A 230 -1.08 6.65 9.63
CA ASP A 230 -1.08 7.06 11.05
C ASP A 230 0.06 8.06 11.32
N LYS A 231 1.28 7.77 10.84
CA LYS A 231 2.41 8.71 10.95
C LYS A 231 2.13 10.05 10.28
N ASN A 232 1.45 10.06 9.13
CA ASN A 232 1.06 11.30 8.45
C ASN A 232 -0.01 12.08 9.21
N LEU A 233 -0.97 11.38 9.83
CA LEU A 233 -1.99 11.99 10.68
C LEU A 233 -1.37 12.61 11.93
N ASP A 234 -0.45 11.92 12.59
CA ASP A 234 0.28 12.44 13.76
C ASP A 234 1.01 13.75 13.41
N ASN A 235 1.77 13.76 12.30
CA ASN A 235 2.44 14.96 11.82
C ASN A 235 1.45 16.12 11.54
N LYS A 236 0.27 15.81 10.98
CA LYS A 236 -0.77 16.81 10.72
C LYS A 236 -1.33 17.38 12.02
N TYR A 237 -1.60 16.55 13.02
CA TYR A 237 -2.06 17.00 14.33
C TYR A 237 -1.02 17.84 15.06
N GLU A 238 0.26 17.46 14.99
CA GLU A 238 1.36 18.25 15.57
C GLU A 238 1.45 19.64 14.92
N ASN A 239 1.34 19.71 13.59
CA ASN A 239 1.33 20.98 12.86
C ASN A 239 0.10 21.84 13.20
N GLN A 240 -1.09 21.23 13.31
CA GLN A 240 -2.28 21.96 13.76
C GLN A 240 -2.11 22.50 15.18
N ALA A 241 -1.51 21.74 16.10
CA ALA A 241 -1.22 22.20 17.46
C ALA A 241 -0.28 23.42 17.45
N LYS A 242 0.75 23.43 16.60
CA LYS A 242 1.65 24.58 16.42
C LYS A 242 0.90 25.82 15.90
N ILE A 243 0.03 25.65 14.91
CA ILE A 243 -0.80 26.74 14.36
C ILE A 243 -1.74 27.31 15.44
N ILE A 244 -2.42 26.45 16.20
CA ILE A 244 -3.32 26.87 17.29
C ILE A 244 -2.54 27.68 18.34
N LYS A 245 -1.31 27.25 18.68
CA LYS A 245 -0.45 27.98 19.61
C LYS A 245 -0.11 29.39 19.09
N LEU A 246 0.30 29.50 17.81
CA LEU A 246 0.59 30.78 17.17
C LEU A 246 -0.64 31.71 17.12
N HIS A 247 -1.81 31.16 16.78
CA HIS A 247 -3.06 31.94 16.78
C HIS A 247 -3.41 32.44 18.18
N ARG A 248 -3.20 31.62 19.23
CA ARG A 248 -3.41 32.03 20.62
C ARG A 248 -2.47 33.17 21.02
N GLU A 249 -1.19 33.09 20.65
CA GLU A 249 -0.22 34.17 20.91
C GLU A 249 -0.61 35.47 20.18
N LYS A 250 -1.05 35.38 18.93
CA LYS A 250 -1.54 36.54 18.16
C LYS A 250 -2.79 37.15 18.79
N LEU A 251 -3.73 36.32 19.24
CA LEU A 251 -4.93 36.77 19.92
C LEU A 251 -4.58 37.53 21.21
N ASN A 252 -3.69 36.99 22.04
CA ASN A 252 -3.24 37.67 23.25
C ASN A 252 -2.61 39.03 22.96
N LYS A 253 -1.74 39.14 21.94
CA LYS A 253 -1.18 40.43 21.51
C LYS A 253 -2.27 41.43 21.08
N HIS A 254 -3.29 40.95 20.37
CA HIS A 254 -4.40 41.80 19.96
C HIS A 254 -5.24 42.26 21.17
N THR A 255 -5.47 41.39 22.14
CA THR A 255 -6.14 41.75 23.41
C THR A 255 -5.38 42.84 24.16
N GLU A 256 -4.06 42.73 24.29
CA GLU A 256 -3.25 43.77 24.93
C GLU A 256 -3.26 45.09 24.15
N LEU A 257 -3.20 45.04 22.81
CA LEU A 257 -3.31 46.23 21.98
C LEU A 257 -4.65 46.93 22.18
N HIS A 258 -5.75 46.17 22.19
CA HIS A 258 -7.09 46.72 22.41
C HIS A 258 -7.22 47.35 23.80
N LYS A 259 -6.59 46.75 24.82
CA LYS A 259 -6.52 47.33 26.16
C LYS A 259 -5.79 48.68 26.15
N HIS A 260 -4.63 48.76 25.49
CA HIS A 260 -3.87 50.01 25.35
C HIS A 260 -4.64 51.08 24.57
N GLN A 261 -5.31 50.70 23.47
CA GLN A 261 -6.17 51.62 22.72
C GLN A 261 -7.32 52.18 23.57
N ASN A 262 -7.95 51.35 24.39
CA ASN A 262 -8.97 51.80 25.33
C ASN A 262 -8.42 52.81 26.36
N GLU A 263 -7.19 52.59 26.85
CA GLU A 263 -6.53 53.55 27.75
C GLU A 263 -6.24 54.88 27.06
N LEU A 264 -5.77 54.86 25.80
CA LEU A 264 -5.57 56.07 24.99
C LEU A 264 -6.88 56.81 24.71
N ILE A 265 -7.98 56.11 24.41
CA ILE A 265 -9.30 56.72 24.22
C ILE A 265 -9.74 57.45 25.50
N LYS A 266 -9.57 56.82 26.67
CA LYS A 266 -9.86 57.46 27.95
C LYS A 266 -9.01 58.72 28.18
N ALA A 267 -7.73 58.68 27.83
CA ALA A 267 -6.85 59.85 27.94
C ALA A 267 -7.29 60.98 27.00
N HIS A 268 -7.66 60.67 25.75
CA HIS A 268 -8.20 61.64 24.82
C HIS A 268 -9.51 62.26 25.33
N GLU A 269 -10.40 61.47 25.94
CA GLU A 269 -11.65 61.99 26.53
C GLU A 269 -11.37 63.07 27.59
N VAL A 270 -10.33 62.88 28.42
CA VAL A 270 -9.88 63.89 29.40
C VAL A 270 -9.34 65.15 28.71
N ILE A 271 -8.55 64.99 27.64
CA ILE A 271 -8.02 66.13 26.86
C ILE A 271 -9.17 66.92 26.23
N TYR A 272 -10.16 66.25 25.63
CA TYR A 272 -11.32 66.91 25.04
C TYR A 272 -12.13 67.70 26.08
N LYS A 273 -12.34 67.14 27.28
CA LYS A 273 -12.97 67.87 28.39
C LYS A 273 -12.19 69.13 28.76
N ARG A 274 -10.85 69.04 28.84
CA ARG A 274 -10.00 70.20 29.11
C ARG A 274 -10.03 71.25 27.99
N HIS A 275 -10.06 70.83 26.73
CA HIS A 275 -10.22 71.75 25.60
C HIS A 275 -11.57 72.47 25.64
N ASP A 276 -12.66 71.78 25.98
CA ASP A 276 -13.98 72.41 26.15
C ASP A 276 -13.97 73.47 27.26
N GLU A 277 -13.30 73.20 28.38
CA GLU A 277 -13.09 74.18 29.45
C GLU A 277 -12.26 75.39 28.98
N ILE A 278 -11.21 75.18 28.20
CA ILE A 278 -10.39 76.26 27.61
C ILE A 278 -11.21 77.11 26.64
N LEU A 279 -12.04 76.50 25.79
CA LEU A 279 -12.92 77.22 24.89
C LEU A 279 -13.90 78.12 25.65
N LYS A 280 -14.52 77.60 26.73
CA LYS A 280 -15.37 78.40 27.62
C LYS A 280 -14.62 79.56 28.28
N MET A 281 -13.35 79.38 28.64
CA MET A 281 -12.51 80.48 29.15
C MET A 281 -12.21 81.53 28.07
N HIS A 282 -11.86 81.10 26.85
CA HIS A 282 -11.64 82.02 25.74
C HIS A 282 -12.90 82.81 25.37
N GLU A 283 -14.07 82.19 25.41
CA GLU A 283 -15.36 82.88 25.18
C GLU A 283 -15.56 84.02 26.19
N LYS A 284 -15.33 83.77 27.49
CA LYS A 284 -15.37 84.81 28.52
C LYS A 284 -14.32 85.90 28.32
N ILE A 285 -13.11 85.54 27.90
CA ILE A 285 -12.05 86.52 27.61
C ILE A 285 -12.46 87.42 26.44
N ASN A 286 -13.02 86.83 25.37
CA ASN A 286 -13.48 87.59 24.21
C ASN A 286 -14.63 88.53 24.57
N GLU A 287 -15.58 88.09 25.40
CA GLU A 287 -16.66 88.94 25.93
C GLU A 287 -16.07 90.16 26.67
N LYS A 288 -15.12 89.93 27.58
CA LYS A 288 -14.41 91.00 28.30
C LYS A 288 -13.59 91.91 27.38
N HIS A 289 -12.96 91.35 26.35
CA HIS A 289 -12.21 92.14 25.37
C HIS A 289 -13.16 93.03 24.55
N SER A 290 -14.35 92.53 24.18
CA SER A 290 -15.39 93.30 23.51
C SER A 290 -15.89 94.46 24.36
N GLU A 291 -16.12 94.25 25.66
CA GLU A 291 -16.44 95.32 26.61
C GLU A 291 -15.35 96.40 26.65
N THR A 292 -14.09 95.97 26.75
CA THR A 292 -12.93 96.89 26.79
C THR A 292 -12.79 97.69 25.50
N LEU A 293 -12.98 97.05 24.34
CA LEU A 293 -12.98 97.72 23.03
C LEU A 293 -14.07 98.79 22.96
N ASN A 294 -15.27 98.51 23.48
CA ASN A 294 -16.37 99.46 23.51
C ASN A 294 -16.07 100.66 24.43
N GLU A 295 -15.44 100.44 25.57
CA GLU A 295 -14.94 101.53 26.43
C GLU A 295 -13.88 102.37 25.71
N CYS A 296 -12.94 101.73 25.03
CA CYS A 296 -11.90 102.43 24.27
C CYS A 296 -12.48 103.24 23.10
N ALA A 297 -13.51 102.72 22.41
CA ALA A 297 -14.22 103.44 21.36
C ALA A 297 -14.90 104.72 21.88
N LYS A 298 -15.57 104.64 23.04
CA LYS A 298 -16.14 105.82 23.72
C LYS A 298 -15.07 106.85 24.10
N MET A 299 -13.89 106.39 24.52
CA MET A 299 -12.77 107.27 24.85
C MET A 299 -12.23 108.00 23.60
N VAL A 300 -12.12 107.31 22.47
CA VAL A 300 -11.72 107.92 21.19
C VAL A 300 -12.73 108.97 20.75
N GLU A 301 -14.03 108.68 20.79
CA GLU A 301 -15.08 109.64 20.44
C GLU A 301 -15.02 110.91 21.29
N ASN A 302 -14.73 110.76 22.59
CA ASN A 302 -14.51 111.90 23.49
C ASN A 302 -13.26 112.72 23.09
N LEU A 303 -12.14 112.06 22.81
CA LEU A 303 -10.91 112.74 22.37
C LEU A 303 -11.10 113.47 21.03
N GLU A 304 -11.80 112.88 20.07
CA GLU A 304 -12.15 113.55 18.80
C GLU A 304 -13.00 114.80 19.02
N SER A 305 -13.96 114.75 19.95
CA SER A 305 -14.77 115.90 20.32
C SER A 305 -13.93 117.06 20.90
N GLN A 306 -12.94 116.74 21.74
CA GLN A 306 -12.00 117.72 22.30
C GLN A 306 -11.12 118.35 21.22
N LEU A 307 -10.61 117.53 20.29
CA LEU A 307 -9.74 117.98 19.20
C LEU A 307 -10.47 118.94 18.24
N LYS A 308 -11.77 118.71 18.00
CA LYS A 308 -12.63 119.61 17.21
C LYS A 308 -12.80 120.98 17.87
N VAL A 309 -12.95 121.02 19.20
CA VAL A 309 -13.01 122.28 19.97
C VAL A 309 -11.68 123.03 19.86
N GLN A 310 -10.56 122.34 20.00
CA GLN A 310 -9.22 122.94 19.92
C GLN A 310 -8.91 123.51 18.53
N SER A 311 -9.29 122.80 17.45
CA SER A 311 -9.13 123.28 16.07
C SER A 311 -9.87 124.60 15.82
N LYS A 312 -11.10 124.72 16.32
CA LYS A 312 -11.90 125.96 16.19
C LYS A 312 -11.24 127.15 16.89
N HIS A 313 -10.69 126.94 18.09
CA HIS A 313 -10.00 127.98 18.85
C HIS A 313 -8.72 128.48 18.15
N SER A 314 -7.93 127.59 17.53
CA SER A 314 -6.75 128.00 16.77
C SER A 314 -7.09 128.81 15.51
N GLN A 315 -8.20 128.52 14.83
CA GLN A 315 -8.62 129.28 13.65
C GLN A 315 -8.99 130.73 14.00
N GLU A 316 -9.69 130.94 15.11
CA GLU A 316 -10.04 132.29 15.60
C GLU A 316 -8.80 133.14 15.93
N GLN A 317 -7.72 132.54 16.44
CA GLN A 317 -6.46 133.26 16.69
C GLN A 317 -5.77 133.71 15.39
N MET A 318 -5.85 132.93 14.31
CA MET A 318 -5.25 133.27 13.03
C MET A 318 -5.92 134.48 12.35
N ASP A 319 -7.25 134.60 12.45
CA ASP A 319 -7.98 135.74 11.87
C ASP A 319 -7.61 137.07 12.54
N ILE A 320 -7.35 137.07 13.85
CA ILE A 320 -6.89 138.25 14.62
C ILE A 320 -5.49 138.70 14.16
N LEU A 321 -4.59 137.74 13.93
CA LEU A 321 -3.22 138.01 13.48
C LEU A 321 -3.20 138.64 12.08
N PHE A 322 -4.05 138.17 11.16
CA PHE A 322 -4.13 138.70 9.80
C PHE A 322 -4.59 140.17 9.76
N GLY A 323 -5.54 140.56 10.64
CA GLY A 323 -6.00 141.95 10.77
C GLY A 323 -4.92 142.92 11.25
N ASN A 324 -3.98 142.46 12.06
CA ASN A 324 -2.87 143.28 12.57
C ASN A 324 -1.76 143.50 11.52
N VAL A 325 -1.53 142.56 10.61
CA VAL A 325 -0.50 142.68 9.56
C VAL A 325 -0.86 143.77 8.54
N ASN A 326 -2.12 143.85 8.11
CA ASN A 326 -2.54 144.88 7.14
C ASN A 326 -2.35 146.33 7.65
N LYS A 327 -2.56 146.58 8.95
CA LYS A 327 -2.36 147.92 9.54
C LYS A 327 -0.90 148.36 9.57
N HIS A 328 0.05 147.42 9.71
CA HIS A 328 1.48 147.74 9.65
C HIS A 328 1.96 148.06 8.23
N ASP A 329 1.37 147.42 7.21
CA ASP A 329 1.74 147.63 5.80
C ASP A 329 1.37 149.05 5.30
N GLU A 330 0.21 149.57 5.70
CA GLU A 330 -0.20 150.95 5.41
C GLU A 330 0.72 152.00 6.06
N SER A 331 1.19 151.73 7.29
CA SER A 331 2.13 152.63 7.99
C SER A 331 3.50 152.68 7.30
N LEU A 332 3.97 151.55 6.75
CA LEU A 332 5.28 151.45 6.09
C LEU A 332 5.35 152.28 4.79
N ASN A 333 4.26 152.31 4.01
CA ASN A 333 4.19 153.09 2.76
C ASN A 333 4.28 154.61 3.00
N SER A 334 3.65 155.11 4.06
CA SER A 334 3.71 156.54 4.41
C SER A 334 5.12 157.00 4.82
N LEU A 335 5.92 156.11 5.43
CA LEU A 335 7.30 156.43 5.83
C LEU A 335 8.24 156.56 4.62
N ASN A 336 7.98 155.77 3.56
CA ASN A 336 8.81 155.72 2.36
C ASN A 336 8.72 156.99 1.49
N GLU A 337 7.56 157.65 1.47
CA GLU A 337 7.40 158.94 0.78
C GLU A 337 8.17 160.09 1.46
N ILE A 338 8.30 160.06 2.79
CA ILE A 338 9.02 161.07 3.56
C ILE A 338 10.53 160.97 3.31
N ASP A 339 11.08 159.76 3.28
CA ASP A 339 12.51 159.50 3.10
C ASP A 339 13.02 159.97 1.73
N SER A 340 12.22 159.77 0.68
CA SER A 340 12.54 160.21 -0.69
C SER A 340 12.64 161.74 -0.82
N ARG A 341 11.84 162.49 -0.04
CA ARG A 341 11.84 163.96 -0.05
C ARG A 341 13.06 164.54 0.65
N MET A 342 13.49 163.95 1.77
CA MET A 342 14.69 164.39 2.52
C MET A 342 15.99 164.21 1.73
N ASN A 343 16.11 163.14 0.94
CA ASN A 343 17.30 162.90 0.11
C ASN A 343 17.48 163.95 -1.00
N GLY A 344 16.40 164.55 -1.50
CA GLY A 344 16.48 165.64 -2.48
C GLY A 344 17.09 166.93 -1.91
N GLU A 345 16.76 167.27 -0.65
CA GLU A 345 17.24 168.49 0.01
C GLU A 345 18.72 168.40 0.41
N ILE A 346 19.18 167.22 0.86
CA ILE A 346 20.60 167.00 1.24
C ILE A 346 21.54 167.24 0.06
N LYS A 347 21.17 166.79 -1.14
CA LYS A 347 22.00 166.91 -2.35
C LYS A 347 22.20 168.37 -2.78
N SER A 348 21.17 169.20 -2.68
CA SER A 348 21.25 170.63 -3.04
C SER A 348 22.16 171.43 -2.09
N ASN A 349 22.22 171.06 -0.81
CA ASN A 349 23.06 171.75 0.17
C ASN A 349 24.55 171.42 0.03
N GLN A 350 24.89 170.21 -0.42
CA GLN A 350 26.28 169.80 -0.65
C GLN A 350 26.98 170.64 -1.74
N GLU A 351 26.30 170.90 -2.86
CA GLU A 351 26.89 171.66 -3.97
C GLU A 351 27.17 173.12 -3.59
N THR A 352 26.36 173.71 -2.70
CA THR A 352 26.52 175.10 -2.25
C THR A 352 27.76 175.29 -1.35
N ILE A 353 28.09 174.28 -0.53
CA ILE A 353 29.24 174.30 0.38
C ILE A 353 30.57 174.22 -0.42
N GLU A 354 30.58 173.48 -1.52
CA GLU A 354 31.78 173.26 -2.34
C GLU A 354 32.26 174.54 -3.04
N VAL A 355 31.31 175.38 -3.47
CA VAL A 355 31.60 176.69 -4.11
C VAL A 355 32.25 177.66 -3.12
N GLN A 356 31.79 177.70 -1.88
CA GLN A 356 32.33 178.61 -0.86
C GLN A 356 33.74 178.22 -0.38
N ALA A 357 34.06 176.92 -0.37
CA ALA A 357 35.38 176.43 0.04
C ALA A 357 36.51 176.90 -0.89
N GLN A 358 36.25 177.01 -2.20
CA GLN A 358 37.24 177.46 -3.17
C GLN A 358 37.55 178.97 -3.06
N GLU A 359 36.56 179.77 -2.64
CA GLU A 359 36.71 181.22 -2.50
C GLU A 359 37.58 181.60 -1.29
N ILE A 360 37.48 180.84 -0.20
CA ILE A 360 38.30 180.99 1.01
C ILE A 360 39.78 180.67 0.74
N GLN A 361 40.04 179.67 -0.11
CA GLN A 361 41.41 179.28 -0.46
C GLN A 361 42.13 180.41 -1.21
N LYS A 362 41.41 181.11 -2.09
CA LYS A 362 41.94 182.23 -2.90
C LYS A 362 42.37 183.43 -2.06
N LEU A 363 41.65 183.73 -0.97
CA LEU A 363 42.00 184.79 -0.01
C LEU A 363 43.19 184.44 0.89
N THR A 364 43.38 183.16 1.18
CA THR A 364 44.44 182.69 2.08
C THR A 364 45.83 182.84 1.46
N ASP A 365 45.95 182.67 0.14
CA ASP A 365 47.22 182.75 -0.56
C ASP A 365 47.71 184.21 -0.75
N GLU A 366 46.79 185.16 -0.90
CA GLU A 366 47.13 186.60 -0.99
C GLU A 366 47.69 187.16 0.33
N VAL A 367 47.12 186.75 1.47
CA VAL A 367 47.55 187.18 2.80
C VAL A 367 48.97 186.69 3.11
N ASN A 368 49.31 185.47 2.69
CA ASN A 368 50.58 184.86 3.03
C ASN A 368 51.78 185.52 2.35
N ASN A 369 51.64 186.07 1.16
CA ASN A 369 52.80 186.61 0.45
C ASN A 369 53.05 188.10 0.72
N LEU A 370 52.00 188.89 1.01
CA LEU A 370 52.15 190.25 1.53
C LEU A 370 52.96 190.26 2.84
N LYS A 371 52.78 189.23 3.68
CA LYS A 371 53.54 189.02 4.91
C LYS A 371 55.04 188.83 4.67
N LYS A 372 55.43 188.23 3.54
CA LYS A 372 56.83 187.93 3.23
C LYS A 372 57.62 189.15 2.72
N GLN A 373 56.93 190.17 2.20
CA GLN A 373 57.56 191.43 1.79
C GLN A 373 57.86 192.36 2.97
N LEU A 374 57.27 192.12 4.15
CA LEU A 374 57.37 193.01 5.29
C LEU A 374 58.62 192.78 6.17
N ASP A 375 59.13 191.55 6.24
CA ASP A 375 60.10 191.16 7.29
C ASP A 375 61.58 191.43 6.99
N THR A 376 61.98 191.84 5.78
CA THR A 376 63.42 192.03 5.46
C THR A 376 63.92 193.47 5.33
N LYS A 377 63.10 194.49 5.65
CA LYS A 377 63.54 195.91 5.56
C LYS A 377 63.84 196.61 6.90
N ALA A 378 63.86 195.93 8.05
CA ALA A 378 64.00 196.64 9.34
C ALA A 378 64.85 195.94 10.43
N SER A 379 66.20 195.97 10.29
CA SER A 379 67.13 196.10 11.44
C SER A 379 68.52 196.67 11.07
N LEU A 380 68.58 197.91 10.51
CA LEU A 380 69.58 198.98 10.84
C LEU A 380 69.35 200.26 10.01
N LYS A 381 68.35 201.07 10.37
CA LYS A 381 68.46 202.53 10.61
C LYS A 381 67.09 203.22 10.64
N MET A 382 66.99 204.04 11.69
CA MET A 382 66.15 205.23 11.84
C MET A 382 64.64 205.01 12.02
N SER A 383 63.93 205.85 12.77
CA SER A 383 64.27 206.85 13.79
C SER A 383 62.94 207.50 14.09
N LYS A 384 62.46 207.32 15.32
CA LYS A 384 61.61 208.23 16.10
C LYS A 384 60.23 208.62 15.56
N VAL A 385 59.37 208.81 16.57
CA VAL A 385 58.16 209.63 16.60
C VAL A 385 56.91 208.89 16.13
N ASN A 386 55.83 208.78 16.90
CA ASN A 386 55.52 208.96 18.31
C ASN A 386 54.08 208.40 18.40
N PHE A 387 53.71 207.56 19.36
CA PHE A 387 53.51 207.99 20.74
C PHE A 387 52.69 209.28 20.84
N SER A 388 51.39 209.22 20.51
CA SER A 388 50.31 209.91 21.24
C SER A 388 48.99 209.75 20.48
N ILE A 389 48.06 209.00 21.06
CA ILE A 389 46.59 209.24 21.11
C ILE A 389 45.93 207.91 21.52
N VAL A 390 46.17 207.49 22.77
CA VAL A 390 45.32 206.51 23.49
C VAL A 390 44.87 207.12 24.84
N ILE A 391 44.96 208.45 25.00
CA ILE A 391 44.48 209.17 26.19
C ILE A 391 43.24 210.00 25.84
N LEU A 392 42.22 209.43 25.17
CA LEU A 392 40.97 210.18 24.98
C LEU A 392 39.65 209.42 24.83
N THR A 393 39.53 208.16 25.24
CA THR A 393 38.20 207.50 25.35
C THR A 393 37.96 206.72 26.65
N PHE A 394 38.70 207.04 27.73
CA PHE A 394 38.22 206.83 29.11
C PHE A 394 37.81 208.16 29.78
N ILE A 395 37.93 209.28 29.06
CA ILE A 395 37.72 210.64 29.57
C ILE A 395 36.61 211.40 28.78
N LEU A 396 35.83 210.70 27.93
CA LEU A 396 34.43 211.06 27.55
C LEU A 396 33.40 210.40 28.48
N SER A 397 33.90 210.02 29.67
CA SER A 397 33.26 209.92 30.99
C SER A 397 34.36 209.33 31.88
N ILE A 398 35.35 210.11 32.33
CA ILE A 398 35.26 211.46 32.91
C ILE A 398 36.52 212.22 32.48
N VAL A 399 36.44 213.22 31.62
CA VAL A 399 35.83 214.48 31.96
C VAL A 399 34.72 214.89 30.99
N HIS A 400 34.89 214.95 29.67
CA HIS A 400 33.89 215.29 28.61
C HIS A 400 32.45 214.76 28.91
N PHE A 401 31.53 215.48 29.56
CA PHE A 401 31.40 216.86 30.05
C PHE A 401 32.53 217.48 30.96
N PHE A 402 33.72 217.72 30.42
CA PHE A 402 34.34 219.03 30.18
C PHE A 402 35.02 218.94 28.81
N ILE A 403 34.19 218.94 27.76
CA ILE A 403 34.17 219.87 26.60
C ILE A 403 33.06 219.42 25.64
#